data_AF-A0A5K1VLY5-F1
#
_entry.id   AF-A0A5K1VLY5-F1
#
_cell.length_a   1.000
_cell.length_b   1.000
_cell.length_c   1.000
_cell.angle_alpha   90.00
_cell.angle_beta   90.00
_cell.angle_gamma   90.00
#
_symmetry.space_group_name_H-M   'P 1'
#
loop_
_entity.id
_entity.type
_entity.pdbx_description
1 polymer ?
#
loop_
_entity_poly.entity_id
_entity_poly.type
_entity_poly.pdbx_seq_one_letter_code
_entity_poly.pdbx_strand_id
1 'polypeptide(L)'
;MGNLNSQTVDNSFQQKQFELKVNRDNLSKREKEYQNNIEKLNKEARKYCRKGDKENAKRQIKLRTLYETNLKEIRCYLDQTETILIQLEASKRNYDVAKLMDESNKEIKKILNKIPKNFIEEIINTKKENSDKLKEIDSLYEQLNDIDNENQIEQELNKLALEVMSEKEGGIEAVKNEVIAESLPEVNSQSDMLISKQNIVIETF
;
A
#
# COMPACT_ATOMS: atom_id res chain seq x y z
N MET A 1 14.52 32.96 -5.50
CA MET A 1 15.11 32.86 -4.14
C MET A 1 14.47 31.68 -3.41
N GLY A 2 14.99 30.44 -3.54
CA GLY A 2 14.29 29.31 -2.91
C GLY A 2 14.94 27.92 -3.00
N ASN A 3 16.28 27.81 -3.00
CA ASN A 3 16.95 26.50 -3.15
C ASN A 3 18.04 26.19 -2.11
N LEU A 4 18.08 26.90 -0.97
CA LEU A 4 19.10 26.67 0.06
C LEU A 4 18.64 25.82 1.25
N ASN A 5 17.34 25.48 1.35
CA ASN A 5 16.79 24.79 2.54
C ASN A 5 16.74 23.26 2.46
N SER A 6 16.90 22.63 1.30
CA SER A 6 16.77 21.16 1.23
C SER A 6 18.04 20.44 1.73
N GLN A 7 19.24 20.97 1.44
CA GLN A 7 20.50 20.35 1.88
C GLN A 7 20.73 20.47 3.39
N THR A 8 20.22 21.51 4.04
CA THR A 8 20.38 21.71 5.49
C THR A 8 19.52 20.74 6.30
N VAL A 9 18.32 20.43 5.82
CA VAL A 9 17.39 19.49 6.47
C VAL A 9 17.90 18.06 6.37
N ASP A 10 18.38 17.62 5.21
CA ASP A 10 18.96 16.28 5.04
C ASP A 10 20.21 16.06 5.91
N ASN A 11 21.10 17.06 6.00
CA ASN A 11 22.25 17.00 6.89
C ASN A 11 21.84 16.93 8.38
N SER A 12 20.78 17.64 8.77
CA SER A 12 20.26 17.60 10.14
C SER A 12 19.71 16.23 10.51
N PHE A 13 18.96 15.57 9.61
CA PHE A 13 18.49 14.20 9.83
C PHE A 13 19.64 13.20 9.96
N GLN A 14 20.64 13.29 9.09
CA GLN A 14 21.80 12.40 9.11
C GLN A 14 22.62 12.57 10.40
N GLN A 15 22.86 13.82 10.82
CA GLN A 15 23.57 14.11 12.06
C GLN A 15 22.84 13.54 13.28
N LYS A 16 21.54 13.80 13.41
CA LYS A 16 20.73 13.26 14.53
C LYS A 16 20.67 11.73 14.51
N GLN A 17 20.54 11.12 13.33
CA GLN A 17 20.56 9.66 13.20
C GLN A 17 21.90 9.08 13.64
N PHE A 18 23.01 9.74 13.29
CA PHE A 18 24.35 9.34 13.72
C PHE A 18 24.52 9.45 15.24
N GLU A 19 24.13 10.58 15.83
CA GLU A 19 24.18 10.79 17.28
C GLU A 19 23.38 9.72 18.05
N LEU A 20 22.17 9.40 17.58
CA LEU A 20 21.34 8.33 18.18
C LEU A 20 21.98 6.95 18.03
N LYS A 21 22.61 6.64 16.89
CA LYS A 21 23.35 5.38 16.69
C LYS A 21 24.55 5.27 17.64
N VAL A 22 25.32 6.34 17.79
CA VAL A 22 26.44 6.39 18.75
C VAL A 22 25.94 6.18 20.18
N ASN A 23 24.83 6.84 20.56
CA ASN A 23 24.24 6.66 21.88
C ASN A 23 23.77 5.21 22.11
N ARG A 24 23.10 4.59 21.13
CA ARG A 24 22.71 3.18 21.19
C ARG A 24 23.93 2.27 21.38
N ASP A 25 25.00 2.50 20.62
CA ASP A 25 26.21 1.68 20.70
C ASP A 25 26.90 1.85 22.06
N ASN A 26 26.89 3.05 22.63
CA ASN A 26 27.40 3.31 23.99
C ASN A 26 26.54 2.62 25.06
N LEU A 27 25.21 2.67 24.93
CA LEU A 27 24.28 1.94 25.82
C LEU A 27 24.50 0.43 25.74
N SER A 28 24.68 -0.12 24.54
CA SER A 28 24.96 -1.55 24.33
C SER A 28 26.31 -1.99 24.93
N LYS A 29 27.35 -1.17 24.80
CA LYS A 29 28.63 -1.42 25.48
C LYS A 29 28.46 -1.45 26.99
N ARG A 30 27.74 -0.47 27.54
CA ARG A 30 27.49 -0.38 28.98
C ARG A 30 26.62 -1.54 29.48
N GLU A 31 25.65 -1.99 28.69
CA GLU A 31 24.86 -3.19 28.98
C GLU A 31 25.76 -4.41 29.19
N LYS A 32 26.70 -4.64 28.27
CA LYS A 32 27.66 -5.75 28.36
C LYS A 32 28.57 -5.63 29.59
N GLU A 33 29.01 -4.42 29.93
CA GLU A 33 29.78 -4.18 31.15
C GLU A 33 28.99 -4.55 32.40
N TYR A 34 27.72 -4.15 32.48
CA TYR A 34 26.85 -4.51 33.60
C TYR A 34 26.60 -6.02 33.69
N GLN A 35 26.36 -6.69 32.57
CA GLN A 35 26.23 -8.16 32.52
C GLN A 35 27.49 -8.85 33.05
N ASN A 36 28.67 -8.43 32.57
CA ASN A 36 29.95 -8.98 33.03
C ASN A 36 30.17 -8.76 34.54
N ASN A 37 29.79 -7.59 35.05
CA ASN A 37 29.91 -7.29 36.48
C ASN A 37 28.95 -8.13 37.32
N ILE A 38 27.71 -8.32 36.88
CA ILE A 38 26.74 -9.20 37.53
C ILE A 38 27.30 -10.63 37.64
N GLU A 39 27.89 -11.16 36.57
CA GLU A 39 28.49 -12.49 36.59
C GLU A 39 29.66 -12.60 37.56
N LYS A 40 30.56 -11.60 37.58
CA LYS A 40 31.69 -11.54 38.51
C LYS A 40 31.21 -11.53 39.96
N LEU A 41 30.25 -10.66 40.29
CA LEU A 41 29.67 -10.57 41.62
C LEU A 41 28.94 -11.85 42.03
N ASN A 42 28.28 -12.53 41.09
CA ASN A 42 27.65 -13.83 41.34
C ASN A 42 28.69 -14.92 41.65
N LYS A 43 29.82 -14.94 40.92
CA LYS A 43 30.94 -15.86 41.19
C LYS A 43 31.56 -15.57 42.57
N GLU A 44 31.75 -14.30 42.92
CA GLU A 44 32.29 -13.89 44.23
C GLU A 44 31.34 -14.21 45.38
N ALA A 45 30.05 -13.91 45.25
CA ALA A 45 29.04 -14.27 46.24
C ALA A 45 29.05 -15.78 46.53
N ARG A 46 29.11 -16.61 45.48
CA ARG A 46 29.24 -18.08 45.62
C ARG A 46 30.53 -18.47 46.35
N LYS A 47 31.66 -17.80 46.10
CA LYS A 47 32.92 -18.04 46.83
C LYS A 47 32.79 -17.71 48.32
N TYR A 48 32.18 -16.60 48.70
CA TYR A 48 31.97 -16.24 50.11
C TYR A 48 30.98 -17.17 50.81
N CYS A 49 29.90 -17.59 50.15
CA CYS A 49 28.98 -18.60 50.69
C CYS A 49 29.70 -19.93 51.00
N ARG A 50 30.57 -20.41 50.11
CA ARG A 50 31.35 -21.64 50.33
C ARG A 50 32.32 -21.52 51.51
N LYS A 51 32.82 -20.32 51.78
CA LYS A 51 33.70 -20.02 52.93
C LYS A 51 32.95 -19.82 54.25
N GLY A 52 31.61 -19.82 54.23
CA GLY A 52 30.78 -19.57 55.41
C GLY A 52 30.66 -18.08 55.79
N ASP A 53 31.22 -17.17 54.99
CA ASP A 53 31.22 -15.73 55.25
C ASP A 53 29.92 -15.09 54.73
N LYS A 54 28.91 -15.07 55.60
CA LYS A 54 27.55 -14.62 55.26
C LYS A 54 27.45 -13.12 55.02
N GLU A 55 28.19 -12.29 55.76
CA GLU A 55 28.11 -10.82 55.63
C GLU A 55 28.67 -10.36 54.28
N ASN A 56 29.84 -10.87 53.90
CA ASN A 56 30.42 -10.54 52.60
C ASN A 56 29.59 -11.12 51.44
N ALA A 57 29.05 -12.33 51.57
CA ALA A 57 28.13 -12.87 50.56
C ALA A 57 26.89 -11.98 50.38
N LYS A 58 26.27 -11.52 51.48
CA LYS A 58 25.12 -10.61 51.45
C LYS A 58 25.46 -9.28 50.80
N ARG A 59 26.64 -8.72 51.07
CA ARG A 59 27.12 -7.49 50.43
C ARG A 59 27.24 -7.66 48.91
N GLN A 60 27.83 -8.76 48.45
CA GLN A 60 27.97 -9.03 47.01
C GLN A 60 26.61 -9.24 46.32
N ILE A 61 25.67 -9.91 46.98
CA ILE A 61 24.30 -10.07 46.46
C ILE A 61 23.60 -8.71 46.35
N LYS A 62 23.69 -7.85 47.37
CA LYS A 62 23.11 -6.49 47.30
C LYS A 62 23.67 -5.68 46.14
N LEU A 63 24.99 -5.74 45.95
CA LEU A 63 25.65 -5.04 44.85
C LEU A 63 25.23 -5.62 43.49
N ARG A 64 25.10 -6.94 43.38
CA ARG A 64 24.58 -7.61 42.17
C ARG A 64 23.16 -7.11 41.85
N THR A 65 22.27 -7.04 42.83
CA THR A 65 20.90 -6.56 42.63
C THR A 65 20.85 -5.10 42.17
N LEU A 66 21.73 -4.23 42.69
CA LEU A 66 21.85 -2.86 42.19
C LEU A 66 22.23 -2.84 40.70
N TYR A 67 23.19 -3.66 40.30
CA TYR A 67 23.60 -3.78 38.90
C TYR A 67 22.51 -4.40 38.01
N GLU A 68 21.71 -5.34 38.52
CA GLU A 68 20.54 -5.89 37.82
C GLU A 68 19.47 -4.82 37.57
N THR A 69 19.20 -3.93 38.54
CA THR A 69 18.30 -2.79 38.36
C THR A 69 18.81 -1.83 37.28
N ASN A 70 20.08 -1.43 37.38
CA ASN A 70 20.69 -0.53 36.39
C ASN A 70 20.72 -1.16 34.98
N LEU A 71 20.92 -2.48 34.88
CA LEU A 71 20.87 -3.20 33.62
C LEU A 71 19.47 -3.12 32.99
N LYS A 72 18.42 -3.26 33.81
CA LYS A 72 17.03 -3.13 33.36
C LYS A 72 16.74 -1.72 32.84
N GLU A 73 17.21 -0.70 33.54
CA GLU A 73 17.07 0.71 33.11
C GLU A 73 17.77 0.95 31.76
N ILE A 74 19.00 0.46 31.59
CA ILE A 74 19.74 0.60 30.33
C ILE A 74 19.04 -0.08 29.17
N ARG A 75 18.48 -1.28 29.39
CA ARG A 75 17.69 -1.96 28.36
C ARG A 75 16.48 -1.13 27.95
N CYS A 76 15.78 -0.53 28.92
CA CYS A 76 14.68 0.36 28.63
C CYS A 76 15.11 1.59 27.81
N TYR A 77 16.24 2.21 28.14
CA TYR A 77 16.78 3.33 27.35
C TYR A 77 17.24 2.90 25.95
N LEU A 78 17.74 1.68 25.81
CA LEU A 78 18.12 1.11 24.51
C LEU A 78 16.88 0.93 23.63
N ASP A 79 15.82 0.30 24.15
CA ASP A 79 14.55 0.12 23.44
C ASP A 79 13.92 1.46 23.03
N GLN A 80 13.98 2.45 23.91
CA GLN A 80 13.52 3.81 23.62
C GLN A 80 14.34 4.46 22.50
N THR A 81 15.67 4.32 22.53
CA THR A 81 16.57 4.86 21.50
C THR A 81 16.32 4.21 20.15
N GLU A 82 16.09 2.90 20.11
CA GLU A 82 15.74 2.18 18.89
C GLU A 82 14.39 2.61 18.33
N THR A 83 13.40 2.78 19.20
CA THR A 83 12.08 3.29 18.83
C THR A 83 12.18 4.68 18.18
N ILE A 84 12.95 5.60 18.79
CA ILE A 84 13.18 6.94 18.25
C ILE A 84 13.90 6.87 16.91
N LEU A 85 14.87 5.98 16.74
CA LEU A 85 15.61 5.80 15.49
C LEU A 85 14.66 5.35 14.36
N ILE A 86 13.79 4.37 14.64
CA ILE A 86 12.76 3.92 13.69
C ILE A 86 11.80 5.05 13.33
N GLN A 87 11.35 5.82 14.32
CA GLN A 87 10.48 6.97 14.10
C GLN A 87 11.17 8.03 13.23
N LEU A 88 12.44 8.32 13.49
CA LEU A 88 13.24 9.28 12.72
C LEU A 88 13.37 8.83 11.25
N GLU A 89 13.59 7.54 11.01
CA GLU A 89 13.67 6.97 9.65
C GLU A 89 12.32 7.01 8.92
N ALA A 90 11.21 6.78 9.63
CA ALA A 90 9.88 6.97 9.09
C ALA A 90 9.61 8.44 8.74
N SER A 91 9.96 9.37 9.64
CA SER A 91 9.83 10.82 9.39
C SER A 91 10.66 11.27 8.19
N LYS A 92 11.88 10.75 8.03
CA LYS A 92 12.71 11.05 6.85
C LYS A 92 12.04 10.59 5.55
N ARG A 93 11.54 9.35 5.50
CA ARG A 93 10.81 8.84 4.33
C ARG A 93 9.57 9.70 4.01
N ASN A 94 8.81 10.09 5.03
CA ASN A 94 7.65 10.95 4.85
C ASN A 94 8.02 12.34 4.32
N TYR A 95 9.15 12.90 4.78
CA TYR A 95 9.69 14.14 4.26
C TYR A 95 10.08 14.02 2.79
N ASP A 96 10.79 12.94 2.41
CA ASP A 96 11.18 12.69 1.02
C ASP A 96 9.97 12.56 0.10
N VAL A 97 8.92 11.85 0.55
CA VAL A 97 7.64 11.74 -0.19
C VAL A 97 6.98 13.12 -0.32
N ALA A 98 6.90 13.89 0.75
CA ALA A 98 6.30 15.23 0.71
C ALA A 98 7.06 16.17 -0.25
N LYS A 99 8.39 16.08 -0.28
CA LYS A 99 9.23 16.83 -1.21
C LYS A 99 8.95 16.44 -2.66
N LEU A 100 8.88 15.14 -2.95
CA LEU A 100 8.52 14.64 -4.30
C LEU A 100 7.12 15.07 -4.73
N MET A 101 6.16 15.10 -3.80
CA MET A 101 4.80 15.61 -4.07
C MET A 101 4.81 17.11 -4.39
N ASP A 102 5.61 17.92 -3.68
CA ASP A 102 5.75 19.35 -3.98
C ASP A 102 6.42 19.58 -5.36
N GLU A 103 7.46 18.81 -5.69
CA GLU A 103 8.09 18.84 -7.01
C GLU A 103 7.11 18.42 -8.12
N SER A 104 6.35 17.34 -7.92
CA SER A 104 5.31 16.90 -8.85
C SER A 104 4.22 17.97 -9.03
N ASN A 105 3.74 18.58 -7.96
CA ASN A 105 2.77 19.67 -8.02
C ASN A 105 3.29 20.89 -8.80
N LYS A 106 4.59 21.21 -8.67
CA LYS A 106 5.24 22.27 -9.46
C LYS A 106 5.26 21.91 -10.95
N GLU A 107 5.59 20.68 -11.31
CA GLU A 107 5.57 20.22 -12.70
C GLU A 107 4.16 20.16 -13.29
N ILE A 108 3.17 19.68 -12.53
CA ILE A 108 1.76 19.69 -12.94
C ILE A 108 1.30 21.13 -13.22
N LYS A 109 1.66 22.10 -12.36
CA LYS A 109 1.36 23.52 -12.62
C LYS A 109 2.01 24.03 -13.90
N LYS A 110 3.26 23.64 -14.20
CA LYS A 110 3.92 23.99 -15.46
C LYS A 110 3.22 23.38 -16.66
N ILE A 111 2.76 22.13 -16.57
CA ILE A 111 2.01 21.45 -17.63
C ILE A 111 0.67 22.14 -17.83
N LEU A 112 -0.09 22.41 -16.77
CA LEU A 112 -1.36 23.12 -16.82
C LEU A 112 -1.22 24.50 -17.50
N ASN A 113 -0.15 25.23 -17.19
CA ASN A 113 0.13 26.52 -17.84
C ASN A 113 0.46 26.41 -19.34
N LYS A 114 0.85 25.24 -19.83
CA LYS A 114 1.12 24.97 -21.26
C LYS A 114 -0.12 24.47 -22.01
N ILE A 115 -1.18 24.06 -21.32
CA ILE A 115 -2.43 23.67 -21.97
C ILE A 115 -3.12 24.95 -22.46
N PRO A 116 -3.38 25.09 -23.77
CA PRO A 116 -4.03 26.28 -24.29
C PRO A 116 -5.45 26.37 -23.75
N LYS A 117 -5.86 27.58 -23.34
CA LYS A 117 -7.17 27.86 -22.75
C LYS A 117 -8.33 27.42 -23.66
N ASN A 118 -8.13 27.52 -24.97
CA ASN A 118 -9.08 27.08 -25.99
C ASN A 118 -9.40 25.59 -25.90
N PHE A 119 -8.41 24.74 -25.60
CA PHE A 119 -8.62 23.29 -25.44
C PHE A 119 -9.41 22.97 -24.16
N ILE A 120 -9.21 23.76 -23.10
CA ILE A 120 -9.99 23.64 -21.86
C ILE A 120 -11.45 24.07 -22.11
N GLU A 121 -11.66 25.15 -22.85
CA GLU A 121 -13.00 25.63 -23.22
C GLU A 121 -13.73 24.64 -24.14
N GLU A 122 -13.03 24.03 -25.10
CA GLU A 122 -13.57 22.97 -25.95
C GLU A 122 -14.02 21.76 -25.13
N ILE A 123 -13.18 21.26 -24.21
CA ILE A 123 -13.55 20.15 -23.30
C ILE A 123 -14.76 20.51 -22.43
N ILE A 124 -14.83 21.73 -21.91
CA ILE A 124 -15.97 22.18 -21.09
C ILE A 124 -17.25 22.25 -21.93
N ASN A 125 -17.16 22.74 -23.17
CA ASN A 125 -18.29 22.83 -24.08
C ASN A 125 -18.77 21.43 -24.49
N THR A 126 -17.88 20.53 -24.89
CA THR A 126 -18.24 19.13 -25.19
C THR A 126 -18.86 18.43 -23.97
N LYS A 127 -18.36 18.70 -22.76
CA LYS A 127 -18.95 18.17 -21.52
C LYS A 127 -20.36 18.71 -21.26
N LYS A 128 -20.59 20.01 -21.50
CA LYS A 128 -21.94 20.61 -21.38
C LYS A 128 -22.88 20.03 -22.42
N GLU A 129 -22.48 19.96 -23.68
CA GLU A 129 -23.26 19.35 -24.75
C GLU A 129 -23.62 17.89 -24.43
N ASN A 130 -22.68 17.11 -23.92
CA ASN A 130 -22.96 15.74 -23.49
C ASN A 130 -23.88 15.69 -22.27
N SER A 131 -23.75 16.62 -21.33
CA SER A 131 -24.66 16.72 -20.20
C SER A 131 -26.07 17.12 -20.62
N ASP A 132 -26.22 17.97 -21.63
CA ASP A 132 -27.51 18.40 -22.14
C ASP A 132 -28.17 17.28 -22.95
N LYS A 133 -27.40 16.52 -23.74
CA LYS A 133 -27.86 15.28 -24.38
C LYS A 133 -28.30 14.23 -23.37
N LEU A 134 -27.61 14.10 -22.24
CA LEU A 134 -28.03 13.18 -21.17
C LEU A 134 -29.35 13.62 -20.55
N LYS A 135 -29.56 14.92 -20.30
CA LYS A 135 -30.85 15.43 -19.84
C LYS A 135 -31.96 15.27 -20.87
N GLU A 136 -31.64 15.40 -22.16
CA GLU A 136 -32.58 15.12 -23.24
C GLU A 136 -32.96 13.63 -23.24
N ILE A 137 -31.99 12.73 -23.08
CA ILE A 137 -32.23 11.29 -22.92
C ILE A 137 -33.08 11.01 -21.68
N ASP A 138 -32.77 11.61 -20.53
CA ASP A 138 -33.54 11.44 -19.29
C ASP A 138 -34.97 11.97 -19.48
N SER A 139 -35.15 13.12 -20.14
CA SER A 139 -36.46 13.66 -20.49
C SER A 139 -37.23 12.77 -21.47
N LEU A 140 -36.54 12.13 -22.42
CA LEU A 140 -37.14 11.14 -23.32
C LEU A 140 -37.57 9.89 -22.54
N TYR A 141 -36.79 9.44 -21.56
CA TYR A 141 -37.16 8.34 -20.66
C TYR A 141 -38.36 8.69 -19.77
N GLU A 142 -38.42 9.90 -19.23
CA GLU A 142 -39.59 10.38 -18.48
C GLU A 142 -40.83 10.47 -19.37
N GLN A 143 -40.70 11.02 -20.59
CA GLN A 143 -41.79 11.05 -21.57
C GLN A 143 -42.25 9.66 -22.01
N LEU A 144 -41.34 8.68 -22.11
CA LEU A 144 -41.65 7.27 -22.36
C LEU A 144 -42.46 6.65 -21.22
N ASN A 145 -42.17 7.03 -19.98
CA ASN A 145 -42.90 6.54 -18.81
C ASN A 145 -44.27 7.21 -18.63
N ASP A 146 -44.44 8.43 -19.15
CA ASP A 146 -45.72 9.17 -19.16
C ASP A 146 -46.64 8.79 -20.33
N ILE A 147 -46.26 7.83 -21.19
CA ILE A 147 -47.15 7.31 -22.24
C ILE A 147 -48.21 6.39 -21.61
N ASP A 148 -49.29 6.98 -21.10
CA ASP A 148 -50.49 6.32 -20.56
C ASP A 148 -51.35 5.60 -21.63
N ASN A 149 -50.76 5.24 -22.77
CA ASN A 149 -51.41 4.55 -23.89
C ASN A 149 -50.96 3.09 -24.00
N GLU A 150 -50.80 2.41 -22.87
CA GLU A 150 -50.38 1.00 -22.77
C GLU A 150 -51.21 0.08 -23.70
N ASN A 151 -52.52 0.33 -23.81
CA ASN A 151 -53.42 -0.41 -24.72
C ASN A 151 -53.11 -0.22 -26.22
N GLN A 152 -52.67 0.97 -26.66
CA GLN A 152 -52.28 1.19 -28.06
C GLN A 152 -50.93 0.56 -28.36
N ILE A 153 -50.00 0.63 -27.39
CA ILE A 153 -48.68 -0.01 -27.49
C ILE A 153 -48.83 -1.53 -27.54
N GLU A 154 -49.70 -2.13 -26.72
CA GLU A 154 -50.01 -3.57 -26.78
C GLU A 154 -50.64 -3.97 -28.12
N GLN A 155 -51.50 -3.13 -28.70
CA GLN A 155 -52.07 -3.39 -30.02
C GLN A 155 -51.02 -3.32 -31.14
N GLU A 156 -50.11 -2.37 -31.10
CA GLU A 156 -48.99 -2.29 -32.04
C GLU A 156 -48.00 -3.43 -31.85
N LEU A 157 -47.71 -3.83 -30.60
CA LEU A 157 -46.87 -4.97 -30.27
C LEU A 157 -47.48 -6.28 -30.81
N ASN A 158 -48.79 -6.47 -30.65
CA ASN A 158 -49.49 -7.64 -31.18
C ASN A 158 -49.52 -7.65 -32.71
N LYS A 159 -49.66 -6.49 -33.37
CA LYS A 159 -49.55 -6.38 -34.84
C LYS A 159 -48.15 -6.73 -35.32
N LEU A 160 -47.10 -6.21 -34.68
CA LEU A 160 -45.70 -6.53 -34.97
C LEU A 160 -45.41 -8.02 -34.75
N ALA A 161 -45.93 -8.62 -33.67
CA ALA A 161 -45.78 -10.05 -33.41
C ALA A 161 -46.43 -10.91 -34.50
N LEU A 162 -47.62 -10.51 -34.97
CA LEU A 162 -48.30 -11.18 -36.08
C LEU A 162 -47.56 -10.99 -37.41
N GLU A 163 -47.00 -9.81 -37.70
CA GLU A 163 -46.16 -9.58 -38.88
C GLU A 163 -44.93 -10.50 -38.86
N VAL A 164 -44.18 -10.53 -37.76
CA VAL A 164 -42.99 -11.39 -37.60
C VAL A 164 -43.34 -12.88 -37.69
N MET A 165 -44.51 -13.30 -37.19
CA MET A 165 -44.99 -14.67 -37.35
C MET A 165 -45.38 -14.99 -38.80
N SER A 166 -46.02 -14.06 -39.50
CA SER A 166 -46.41 -14.21 -40.91
C SER A 166 -45.22 -14.24 -41.86
N GLU A 167 -44.14 -13.52 -41.56
CA GLU A 167 -42.87 -13.59 -42.29
C GLU A 167 -42.17 -14.95 -42.11
N LYS A 168 -42.33 -15.61 -40.96
CA LYS A 168 -41.77 -16.96 -40.71
C LYS A 168 -42.54 -18.08 -41.39
N GLU A 169 -43.82 -17.90 -41.70
CA GLU A 169 -44.65 -18.92 -42.36
C GLU A 169 -44.59 -18.89 -43.90
N GLY A 170 -44.01 -17.84 -44.50
CA GLY A 170 -43.81 -17.73 -45.95
C GLY A 170 -42.56 -18.42 -46.52
N GLY A 171 -41.78 -19.12 -45.69
CA GLY A 171 -40.42 -19.57 -46.05
C GLY A 171 -40.16 -21.07 -45.85
N ILE A 172 -40.97 -21.96 -46.42
CA ILE A 172 -40.60 -23.37 -46.58
C ILE A 172 -40.86 -23.81 -48.03
N GLU A 173 -39.91 -23.55 -48.93
CA GLU A 173 -39.62 -24.45 -50.05
C GLU A 173 -38.29 -24.09 -50.73
N ALA A 174 -37.56 -25.15 -51.12
CA ALA A 174 -36.39 -25.16 -52.01
C ALA A 174 -35.03 -24.67 -51.44
N VAL A 175 -34.18 -25.55 -50.91
CA VAL A 175 -33.19 -26.38 -51.65
C VAL A 175 -31.80 -25.72 -51.76
N LYS A 176 -30.84 -26.38 -51.09
CA LYS A 176 -29.42 -26.60 -51.46
C LYS A 176 -28.59 -25.38 -51.92
N ASN A 177 -27.51 -25.07 -51.20
CA ASN A 177 -26.19 -25.65 -51.50
C ASN A 177 -25.11 -25.21 -50.50
N GLU A 178 -24.13 -26.07 -50.43
CA GLU A 178 -22.98 -26.13 -49.54
C GLU A 178 -22.02 -24.92 -49.62
N VAL A 179 -21.47 -24.58 -48.43
CA VAL A 179 -20.04 -24.39 -48.11
C VAL A 179 -19.21 -23.44 -48.99
N ILE A 180 -18.60 -22.41 -48.39
CA ILE A 180 -17.14 -22.18 -48.34
C ILE A 180 -16.82 -21.01 -47.38
N ALA A 181 -15.86 -21.34 -46.49
CA ALA A 181 -14.97 -20.58 -45.61
C ALA A 181 -14.95 -19.03 -45.60
N GLU A 182 -14.86 -18.44 -44.40
CA GLU A 182 -13.61 -17.84 -43.88
C GLU A 182 -13.70 -17.43 -42.39
N SER A 183 -12.94 -18.14 -41.55
CA SER A 183 -12.23 -17.75 -40.33
C SER A 183 -12.74 -16.62 -39.40
N LEU A 184 -13.06 -16.99 -38.16
CA LEU A 184 -12.88 -16.17 -36.96
C LEU A 184 -11.75 -16.78 -36.09
N PRO A 185 -10.81 -15.99 -35.53
CA PRO A 185 -9.81 -16.51 -34.63
C PRO A 185 -10.38 -16.80 -33.24
N GLU A 186 -10.25 -18.04 -32.79
CA GLU A 186 -10.55 -18.51 -31.43
C GLU A 186 -9.50 -17.98 -30.43
N VAL A 187 -9.96 -17.29 -29.38
CA VAL A 187 -9.15 -17.09 -28.17
C VAL A 187 -9.39 -18.28 -27.25
N ASN A 188 -8.39 -19.16 -27.23
CA ASN A 188 -8.34 -20.37 -26.44
C ASN A 188 -8.31 -20.04 -24.93
N SER A 189 -9.37 -20.42 -24.22
CA SER A 189 -9.42 -20.51 -22.77
C SER A 189 -9.56 -21.97 -22.37
N GLN A 190 -8.48 -22.57 -21.88
CA GLN A 190 -8.45 -23.61 -20.83
C GLN A 190 -7.03 -24.14 -20.62
N SER A 191 -6.53 -24.08 -19.39
CA SER A 191 -6.16 -25.30 -18.66
C SER A 191 -5.81 -24.98 -17.20
N ASP A 192 -6.43 -25.79 -16.37
CA ASP A 192 -6.52 -25.74 -14.93
C ASP A 192 -5.25 -26.23 -14.21
N MET A 193 -5.11 -25.72 -12.98
CA MET A 193 -4.75 -26.40 -11.72
C MET A 193 -3.57 -27.39 -11.59
N LEU A 194 -2.83 -27.13 -10.49
CA LEU A 194 -2.17 -28.07 -9.55
C LEU A 194 -0.88 -28.72 -10.08
N ILE A 195 0.24 -28.65 -9.35
CA ILE A 195 0.57 -29.59 -8.26
C ILE A 195 1.57 -28.96 -7.27
N SER A 196 1.39 -29.32 -6.00
CA SER A 196 2.16 -28.92 -4.82
C SER A 196 3.47 -29.69 -4.61
N LYS A 197 4.35 -29.09 -3.79
CA LYS A 197 5.38 -29.69 -2.91
C LYS A 197 6.54 -30.47 -3.56
N GLN A 198 7.76 -29.99 -3.33
CA GLN A 198 8.82 -30.79 -2.70
C GLN A 198 9.96 -29.92 -2.12
N ASN A 199 10.34 -30.26 -0.90
CA ASN A 199 11.55 -29.86 -0.16
C ASN A 199 12.84 -30.33 -0.85
N ILE A 200 13.98 -29.83 -0.33
CA ILE A 200 15.39 -30.32 -0.27
C ILE A 200 16.30 -29.14 -0.63
N VAL A 201 16.87 -28.34 0.31
CA VAL A 201 18.02 -28.55 1.23
C VAL A 201 19.30 -29.05 0.54
N ILE A 202 20.42 -28.44 0.94
CA ILE A 202 21.86 -28.80 0.71
C ILE A 202 22.32 -28.39 -0.72
N GLU A 203 23.45 -27.69 -0.96
CA GLU A 203 24.78 -27.88 -0.38
C GLU A 203 25.73 -26.68 -0.65
N THR A 204 26.51 -26.38 0.38
CA THR A 204 27.84 -25.75 0.40
C THR A 204 28.77 -26.19 -0.73
N PHE A 205 29.55 -25.24 -1.30
CA PHE A 205 31.02 -25.29 -1.39
C PHE A 205 31.58 -23.87 -1.56
#